data_AF-W2Q4E4-F1
#
_entry.id   AF-W2Q4E4-F1
#
_cell.length_a   1.000
_cell.length_b   1.000
_cell.length_c   1.000
_cell.angle_alpha   90.00
_cell.angle_beta   90.00
_cell.angle_gamma   90.00
#
_symmetry.space_group_name_H-M   'P 1'
#
loop_
_entity.id
_entity.type
_entity.pdbx_description
1 polymer ?
#
loop_
_entity_poly.entity_id
_entity_poly.type
_entity_poly.pdbx_seq_one_letter_code
_entity_poly.pdbx_strand_id
1 'polypeptide(L)'
;MAAVQSPSPYQYHLSDETLFAVTKVMEVTCDEETCARWCMEVELIDKIKLCPQCNDPMKPSFKRLRWHCYRRINHEEGKEVTRSMLSSSFFSEAKVGLHRAVRLLLAWCMQLPHDQAGELADVCARTVHTWYAFCRSTCSKELLKAEFKIGGDGHIVEIDETSLAK
;
A
#
# COMPACT_ATOMS: atom_id res chain seq x y z
N MET A 1 1.92 -32.71 24.00
CA MET A 1 2.02 -31.24 24.04
C MET A 1 1.94 -30.78 22.59
N ALA A 2 0.85 -30.12 22.20
CA ALA A 2 0.69 -29.64 20.83
C ALA A 2 1.75 -28.56 20.56
N ALA A 3 2.52 -28.71 19.49
CA ALA A 3 3.47 -27.70 19.06
C ALA A 3 2.68 -26.41 18.75
N VAL A 4 3.00 -25.33 19.45
CA VAL A 4 2.50 -23.99 19.12
C VAL A 4 3.11 -23.66 17.77
N GLN A 5 2.32 -23.77 16.70
CA GLN A 5 2.72 -23.31 15.38
C GLN A 5 2.92 -21.79 15.49
N SER A 6 4.15 -21.34 15.29
CA SER A 6 4.43 -19.91 15.10
C SER A 6 3.60 -19.42 13.91
N PRO A 7 2.89 -18.29 14.03
CA PRO A 7 2.11 -17.75 12.91
C PRO A 7 3.03 -17.60 11.70
N SER A 8 2.54 -18.06 10.55
CA SER A 8 3.25 -17.91 9.29
C SER A 8 3.57 -16.42 9.09
N PRO A 9 4.76 -16.05 8.59
CA PRO A 9 5.04 -14.66 8.21
C PRO A 9 4.09 -14.15 7.11
N TYR A 10 3.33 -15.05 6.48
CA TYR A 10 2.29 -14.77 5.48
C TYR A 10 0.86 -14.84 6.04
N GLN A 11 0.69 -14.93 7.37
CA GLN A 11 -0.63 -14.85 7.98
C GLN A 11 -1.10 -13.40 7.97
N TYR A 12 -1.80 -13.02 6.90
CA TYR A 12 -2.43 -11.72 6.79
C TYR A 12 -3.53 -11.59 7.84
N HIS A 13 -3.37 -10.64 8.76
CA HIS A 13 -4.40 -10.30 9.75
C HIS A 13 -5.52 -9.49 9.07
N LEU A 14 -6.45 -10.19 8.41
CA LEU A 14 -7.70 -9.59 7.93
C LEU A 14 -8.76 -9.75 9.02
N SER A 15 -8.76 -8.81 9.97
CA SER A 15 -9.72 -8.83 11.10
C SER A 15 -11.17 -8.70 10.62
N ASP A 16 -11.39 -8.01 9.50
CA ASP A 16 -12.69 -7.78 8.87
C ASP A 16 -12.50 -7.50 7.36
N GLU A 17 -12.92 -8.44 6.52
CA GLU A 17 -12.83 -8.31 5.05
C GLU A 17 -13.80 -7.27 4.48
N THR A 18 -14.87 -6.93 5.21
CA THR A 18 -15.89 -5.99 4.74
C THR A 18 -15.35 -4.56 4.61
N LEU A 19 -14.25 -4.25 5.31
CA LEU A 19 -13.53 -2.99 5.18
C LEU A 19 -13.00 -2.75 3.76
N PHE A 20 -12.79 -3.82 2.99
CA PHE A 20 -12.28 -3.77 1.61
C PHE A 20 -13.35 -4.06 0.57
N ALA A 21 -14.62 -4.20 0.97
CA ALA A 21 -15.72 -4.33 0.03
C ALA A 21 -15.76 -3.13 -0.94
N VAL A 22 -16.08 -3.38 -2.21
CA VAL A 22 -16.07 -2.34 -3.26
C VAL A 22 -16.88 -1.11 -2.85
N THR A 23 -18.07 -1.31 -2.27
CA THR A 23 -18.93 -0.22 -1.79
C THR A 23 -18.22 0.63 -0.74
N LYS A 24 -17.55 0.01 0.23
CA LYS A 24 -16.82 0.72 1.28
C LYS A 24 -15.62 1.47 0.72
N VAL A 25 -14.84 0.84 -0.15
CA VAL A 25 -13.68 1.50 -0.79
C VAL A 25 -14.12 2.70 -1.63
N MET A 26 -15.23 2.60 -2.37
CA MET A 26 -15.76 3.73 -3.14
C MET A 26 -16.25 4.87 -2.23
N GLU A 27 -16.88 4.56 -1.10
CA GLU A 27 -17.29 5.54 -0.09
C GLU A 27 -16.08 6.29 0.50
N VAL A 28 -15.06 5.57 0.97
CA VAL A 28 -13.91 6.19 1.66
C VAL A 28 -12.95 6.89 0.70
N THR A 29 -12.98 6.55 -0.59
CA THR A 29 -12.17 7.20 -1.63
C THR A 29 -12.91 8.37 -2.31
N CYS A 30 -13.98 8.90 -1.73
CA CYS A 30 -14.70 10.04 -2.29
C CYS A 30 -13.86 11.33 -2.31
N ASP A 31 -12.92 11.48 -1.37
CA ASP A 31 -11.94 12.56 -1.29
C ASP A 31 -10.63 12.10 -0.63
N GLU A 32 -9.57 12.92 -0.73
CA GLU A 32 -8.24 12.61 -0.19
C GLU A 32 -8.21 12.46 1.34
N GLU A 33 -8.99 13.29 2.04
CA GLU A 33 -8.96 13.38 3.49
C GLU A 33 -9.62 12.15 4.13
N THR A 34 -10.80 11.78 3.63
CA THR A 34 -11.52 10.56 4.02
C THR A 34 -10.70 9.32 3.69
N CYS A 35 -10.11 9.28 2.49
CA CYS A 35 -9.28 8.17 2.05
C CYS A 35 -8.06 7.98 2.94
N ALA A 36 -7.38 9.07 3.31
CA ALA A 36 -6.20 9.01 4.16
C ALA A 36 -6.52 8.54 5.58
N ARG A 37 -7.65 8.96 6.15
CA ARG A 37 -8.10 8.44 7.45
C ARG A 37 -8.34 6.94 7.40
N TRP A 38 -9.08 6.47 6.40
CA TRP A 38 -9.35 5.05 6.23
C TRP A 38 -8.06 4.25 6.00
N CYS A 39 -7.17 4.71 5.12
CA CYS A 39 -5.87 4.07 4.89
C CYS A 39 -5.04 3.96 6.18
N MET A 40 -5.13 4.96 7.06
CA MET A 40 -4.44 4.95 8.36
C MET A 40 -5.07 3.93 9.31
N GLU A 41 -6.40 3.82 9.33
CA GLU A 41 -7.14 2.84 10.13
C GLU A 41 -6.79 1.40 9.75
N VAL A 42 -6.78 1.11 8.44
CA VAL A 42 -6.45 -0.20 7.86
C VAL A 42 -4.94 -0.41 7.65
N GLU A 43 -4.11 0.49 8.17
CA GLU A 43 -2.64 0.37 8.18
C GLU A 43 -1.96 0.29 6.81
N LEU A 44 -2.62 0.79 5.76
CA LEU A 44 -1.98 1.01 4.46
C LEU A 44 -1.00 2.20 4.48
N ILE A 45 -1.13 3.07 5.49
CA ILE A 45 -0.19 4.16 5.81
C ILE A 45 0.02 4.21 7.34
N ASP A 46 1.13 4.82 7.77
CA ASP A 46 1.49 4.87 9.19
C ASP A 46 0.40 5.51 10.07
N LYS A 47 0.07 4.88 11.21
CA LYS A 47 -0.79 5.47 12.26
C LYS A 47 -0.10 6.55 13.07
N ILE A 48 1.21 6.43 13.24
CA ILE A 48 2.05 7.35 14.01
C ILE A 48 3.34 7.55 13.23
N LYS A 49 3.79 8.80 13.10
CA LYS A 49 5.10 9.13 12.55
C LYS A 49 5.91 9.92 13.57
N LEU A 50 7.14 9.50 13.81
CA LEU A 50 8.07 10.20 14.69
C LEU A 50 8.84 11.27 13.92
N CYS A 51 9.11 12.39 14.60
CA CYS A 51 9.95 13.45 14.05
C CYS A 51 11.41 12.97 14.01
N PRO A 52 12.13 13.09 12.87
CA PRO A 52 13.52 12.67 12.78
C PRO A 52 14.48 13.51 13.64
N GLN A 53 14.08 14.70 14.09
CA GLN A 53 14.95 15.59 14.89
C GLN A 53 14.72 15.48 16.40
N CYS A 54 13.46 15.38 16.85
CA CYS A 54 13.12 15.30 18.28
C CYS A 54 12.55 13.95 18.72
N ASN A 55 12.38 12.98 17.81
CA ASN A 55 11.83 11.65 18.04
C ASN A 55 10.40 11.58 18.64
N ASP A 56 9.73 12.73 18.80
CA ASP A 56 8.37 12.80 19.29
C ASP A 56 7.31 12.56 18.19
N PRO A 57 6.11 12.07 18.54
CA PRO A 57 4.99 11.91 17.61
C PRO A 57 4.61 13.22 16.88
N MET A 58 4.50 13.14 15.56
CA MET A 58 4.08 14.24 14.68
C MET A 58 2.55 14.36 14.63
N LYS A 59 2.04 15.57 14.34
CA LYS A 59 0.61 15.82 14.14
C LYS A 59 0.22 15.59 12.67
N PRO A 60 -0.84 14.81 12.37
CA PRO A 60 -1.30 14.62 11.01
C PRO A 60 -2.10 15.82 10.50
N SER A 61 -1.93 16.15 9.22
CA SER A 61 -2.78 17.04 8.43
C SER A 61 -3.31 16.25 7.24
N PHE A 62 -4.51 15.69 7.37
CA PHE A 62 -5.13 14.84 6.35
C PHE A 62 -5.43 15.64 5.06
N LYS A 63 -5.90 16.88 5.18
CA LYS A 63 -6.18 17.74 4.02
C LYS A 63 -4.96 17.96 3.12
N ARG A 64 -3.76 18.02 3.71
CA ARG A 64 -2.50 18.22 2.98
C ARG A 64 -1.73 16.92 2.77
N LEU A 65 -2.21 15.80 3.32
CA LEU A 65 -1.50 14.52 3.39
C LEU A 65 -0.07 14.68 3.92
N ARG A 66 0.09 15.43 5.03
CA ARG A 66 1.38 15.69 5.68
C ARG A 66 1.37 15.38 7.16
N TRP A 67 2.54 15.03 7.69
CA TRP A 67 2.86 15.04 9.11
C TRP A 67 3.63 16.32 9.44
N HIS A 68 3.31 16.95 10.56
CA HIS A 68 3.94 18.18 11.03
C HIS A 68 4.51 18.00 12.44
N CYS A 69 5.74 18.47 12.62
CA CYS A 69 6.32 18.71 13.94
C CYS A 69 6.54 20.20 14.13
N TYR A 70 5.77 20.79 15.06
CA TYR A 70 5.83 22.23 15.38
C TYR A 70 6.80 22.56 16.51
N ARG A 71 7.52 21.58 17.07
CA ARG A 71 8.48 21.74 18.18
C ARG A 71 9.79 22.36 17.71
N ARG A 72 9.70 23.55 17.12
CA ARG A 72 10.79 24.33 16.53
C ARG A 72 11.97 24.51 17.47
N ILE A 73 11.73 24.65 18.77
CA ILE A 73 12.78 24.81 19.80
C ILE A 73 13.73 23.60 19.83
N ASN A 74 13.23 22.40 19.52
CA ASN A 74 13.99 21.15 19.57
C ASN A 74 14.60 20.79 18.20
N HIS A 75 14.58 21.71 17.23
CA HIS A 75 14.99 21.48 15.85
C HIS A 75 16.22 22.34 15.52
N GLU A 76 17.18 21.78 14.78
CA GLU A 76 18.52 22.37 14.54
C GLU A 76 18.47 23.79 13.97
N GLU A 77 17.43 24.13 13.20
CA GLU A 77 17.26 25.43 12.55
C GLU A 77 16.08 26.26 13.08
N GLY A 78 15.43 25.82 14.17
CA GLY A 78 14.21 26.49 14.64
C GLY A 78 13.03 26.37 13.66
N LYS A 79 13.10 25.48 12.66
CA LYS A 79 12.09 25.31 11.61
C LYS A 79 11.12 24.18 11.94
N GLU A 80 9.92 24.22 11.35
CA GLU A 80 9.02 23.06 11.43
C GLU A 80 9.53 21.93 10.53
N VAL A 81 9.37 20.69 11.00
CA VAL A 81 9.67 19.50 10.19
C VAL A 81 8.36 19.00 9.60
N THR A 82 8.33 18.77 8.29
CA THR A 82 7.17 18.21 7.59
C THR A 82 7.57 16.94 6.84
N ARG A 83 6.68 15.94 6.82
CA ARG A 83 6.88 14.69 6.06
C ARG A 83 5.62 14.31 5.31
N SER A 84 5.76 13.62 4.18
CA SER A 84 4.61 13.05 3.47
C SER A 84 3.87 12.04 4.34
N MET A 85 2.54 12.08 4.34
CA MET A 85 1.75 11.06 5.01
C MET A 85 1.97 9.67 4.41
N LEU A 86 2.24 9.61 3.11
CA LEU A 86 2.48 8.37 2.36
C LEU A 86 3.92 7.86 2.44
N SER A 87 4.83 8.59 3.10
CA SER A 87 6.23 8.19 3.17
C SER A 87 6.40 6.87 3.92
N SER A 88 7.23 5.98 3.40
CA SER A 88 7.48 4.64 3.97
C SER A 88 6.25 3.71 3.90
N SER A 89 5.27 4.02 3.06
CA SER A 89 4.16 3.12 2.75
C SER A 89 4.20 2.64 1.29
N PHE A 90 3.30 1.71 0.95
CA PHE A 90 3.07 1.25 -0.43
C PHE A 90 2.82 2.42 -1.42
N PHE A 91 2.26 3.53 -0.93
CA PHE A 91 1.91 4.69 -1.74
C PHE A 91 3.03 5.76 -1.82
N SER A 92 4.23 5.50 -1.29
CA SER A 92 5.32 6.49 -1.20
C SER A 92 5.68 7.15 -2.53
N GLU A 93 5.63 6.38 -3.63
CA GLU A 93 6.02 6.82 -4.97
C GLU A 93 4.82 7.03 -5.90
N ALA A 94 3.60 7.04 -5.36
CA ALA A 94 2.39 7.24 -6.14
C ALA A 94 2.42 8.64 -6.80
N LYS A 95 2.29 8.67 -8.13
CA LYS A 95 2.22 9.90 -8.94
C LYS A 95 0.79 10.41 -9.14
N VAL A 96 -0.16 9.81 -8.43
CA VAL A 96 -1.58 10.14 -8.44
C VAL A 96 -2.05 10.43 -7.02
N GLY A 97 -3.20 11.08 -6.89
CA GLY A 97 -3.86 11.26 -5.59
C GLY A 97 -4.10 9.93 -4.87
N LEU A 98 -4.10 9.94 -3.53
CA LEU A 98 -4.21 8.71 -2.73
C LEU A 98 -5.53 8.01 -3.02
N HIS A 99 -6.63 8.76 -3.12
CA HIS A 99 -7.94 8.19 -3.47
C HIS A 99 -7.93 7.41 -4.79
N ARG A 100 -7.27 7.93 -5.83
CA ARG A 100 -7.11 7.24 -7.13
C ARG A 100 -6.18 6.04 -7.02
N ALA A 101 -5.08 6.17 -6.28
CA ALA A 101 -4.15 5.07 -6.04
C ALA A 101 -4.85 3.87 -5.36
N VAL A 102 -5.69 4.13 -4.36
CA VAL A 102 -6.47 3.10 -3.67
C VAL A 102 -7.50 2.46 -4.61
N ARG A 103 -8.21 3.24 -5.43
CA ARG A 103 -9.13 2.68 -6.44
C ARG A 103 -8.42 1.83 -7.48
N LEU A 104 -7.23 2.25 -7.94
CA LEU A 104 -6.42 1.44 -8.85
C LEU A 104 -5.91 0.16 -8.21
N LEU A 105 -5.59 0.19 -6.91
CA LEU A 105 -5.22 -1.01 -6.15
C LEU A 105 -6.41 -1.97 -6.04
N LEU A 106 -7.62 -1.46 -5.76
CA LEU A 106 -8.84 -2.27 -5.78
C LEU A 106 -9.09 -2.88 -7.17
N ALA A 107 -9.02 -2.08 -8.23
CA ALA A 107 -9.18 -2.55 -9.61
C ALA A 107 -8.18 -3.65 -9.97
N TRP A 108 -6.92 -3.50 -9.54
CA TRP A 108 -5.88 -4.51 -9.70
C TRP A 108 -6.23 -5.82 -8.99
N CYS A 109 -6.64 -5.75 -7.72
CA CYS A 109 -7.06 -6.93 -6.96
C CYS A 109 -8.27 -7.64 -7.57
N MET A 110 -9.19 -6.88 -8.16
CA MET A 110 -10.34 -7.40 -8.91
C MET A 110 -9.99 -7.87 -10.34
N GLN A 111 -8.74 -7.72 -10.77
CA GLN A 111 -8.28 -8.03 -12.13
C GLN A 111 -9.08 -7.33 -13.23
N LEU A 112 -9.49 -6.08 -12.98
CA LEU A 112 -10.27 -5.33 -13.95
C LEU A 112 -9.42 -5.03 -15.21
N PRO A 113 -10.05 -5.09 -16.40
CA PRO A 113 -9.49 -4.55 -17.63
C PRO A 113 -9.02 -3.09 -17.49
N HIS A 114 -8.05 -2.69 -18.30
CA HIS A 114 -7.37 -1.39 -18.15
C HIS A 114 -8.30 -0.19 -18.39
N ASP A 115 -9.26 -0.34 -19.29
CA ASP A 115 -10.32 0.63 -19.57
C ASP A 115 -11.23 0.80 -18.34
N GLN A 116 -11.77 -0.29 -17.80
CA GLN A 116 -12.64 -0.27 -16.62
C GLN A 116 -11.91 0.25 -15.37
N ALA A 117 -10.63 -0.10 -15.19
CA ALA A 117 -9.81 0.42 -14.11
C ALA A 117 -9.56 1.94 -14.25
N GLY A 118 -9.38 2.42 -15.48
CA GLY A 118 -9.25 3.84 -15.79
C GLY A 118 -10.52 4.62 -15.48
N GLU A 119 -11.68 4.06 -15.82
CA GLU A 119 -12.99 4.62 -15.49
C GLU A 119 -13.23 4.65 -13.97
N LEU A 120 -12.99 3.53 -13.27
CA LEU A 120 -13.20 3.43 -11.82
C LEU A 120 -12.36 4.46 -11.04
N ALA A 121 -11.09 4.61 -11.42
CA ALA A 121 -10.14 5.48 -10.73
C ALA A 121 -10.05 6.91 -11.30
N ASP A 122 -10.79 7.22 -12.37
CA ASP A 122 -10.74 8.51 -13.08
C ASP A 122 -9.30 8.90 -13.48
N VAL A 123 -8.64 8.00 -14.22
CA VAL A 123 -7.27 8.21 -14.73
C VAL A 123 -7.12 7.74 -16.17
N CYS A 124 -6.10 8.26 -16.86
CA CYS A 124 -5.80 7.82 -18.21
C CYS A 124 -5.15 6.43 -18.25
N ALA A 125 -5.26 5.75 -19.39
CA ALA A 125 -4.71 4.40 -19.61
C ALA A 125 -3.22 4.27 -19.28
N ARG A 126 -2.43 5.32 -19.54
CA ARG A 126 -0.98 5.35 -19.21
C ARG A 126 -0.74 5.17 -17.71
N THR A 127 -1.56 5.83 -16.89
CA THR A 127 -1.49 5.75 -15.44
C THR A 127 -1.88 4.35 -14.97
N VAL A 128 -2.95 3.77 -15.51
CA VAL A 128 -3.37 2.39 -15.21
C VAL A 128 -2.24 1.40 -15.50
N HIS A 129 -1.66 1.46 -16.72
CA HIS A 129 -0.57 0.59 -17.11
C HIS A 129 0.63 0.69 -16.15
N THR A 130 1.02 1.92 -15.80
CA THR A 130 2.13 2.18 -14.87
C THR A 130 1.82 1.61 -13.48
N TRP A 131 0.60 1.80 -13.00
CA TRP A 131 0.17 1.31 -11.69
C TRP A 131 0.11 -0.21 -11.61
N TYR A 132 -0.44 -0.87 -12.64
CA TYR A 132 -0.51 -2.32 -12.74
C TYR A 132 0.90 -2.93 -12.82
N ALA A 133 1.82 -2.31 -13.56
CA ALA A 133 3.22 -2.71 -13.59
C ALA A 133 3.89 -2.55 -12.22
N PHE A 134 3.62 -1.46 -11.50
CA PHE A 134 4.09 -1.26 -10.13
C PHE A 134 3.57 -2.36 -9.19
N CYS A 135 2.26 -2.66 -9.21
CA CYS A 135 1.67 -3.72 -8.39
C CYS A 135 2.33 -5.09 -8.67
N ARG A 136 2.49 -5.47 -9.95
CA ARG A 136 3.21 -6.70 -10.33
C ARG A 136 4.62 -6.73 -9.80
N SER A 137 5.39 -5.65 -9.97
CA SER A 137 6.78 -5.59 -9.53
C SER A 137 6.88 -5.74 -8.01
N THR A 138 6.03 -5.05 -7.26
CA THR A 138 6.01 -5.11 -5.79
C THR A 138 5.63 -6.50 -5.31
N CYS A 139 4.53 -7.08 -5.81
CA CYS A 139 4.13 -8.44 -5.44
C CYS A 139 5.20 -9.48 -5.82
N SER A 140 5.83 -9.35 -6.99
CA SER A 140 6.91 -10.28 -7.42
C SER A 140 8.12 -10.20 -6.49
N LYS A 141 8.52 -9.00 -6.07
CA LYS A 141 9.64 -8.82 -5.13
C LYS A 141 9.35 -9.46 -3.78
N GLU A 142 8.14 -9.30 -3.26
CA GLU A 142 7.75 -9.94 -1.99
C GLU A 142 7.64 -11.47 -2.12
N LEU A 143 7.08 -11.96 -3.24
CA LEU A 143 7.00 -13.39 -3.54
C LEU A 143 8.40 -14.02 -3.64
N LEU A 144 9.38 -13.33 -4.21
CA LEU A 144 10.76 -13.83 -4.36
C LEU A 144 11.59 -13.76 -3.08
N LYS A 145 11.23 -12.89 -2.12
CA LYS A 145 11.90 -12.85 -0.79
C LYS A 145 11.48 -14.02 0.10
N ALA A 146 10.29 -14.54 -0.15
CA ALA A 146 9.73 -15.64 0.58
C ALA A 146 10.33 -16.97 0.10
N GLU A 147 10.76 -17.81 1.03
CA GLU A 147 11.11 -19.21 0.73
C GLU A 147 9.82 -20.00 0.42
N PHE A 148 9.22 -19.76 -0.74
CA PHE A 148 8.17 -20.62 -1.26
C PHE A 148 8.82 -21.87 -1.82
N LYS A 149 8.80 -22.96 -1.04
CA LYS A 149 9.10 -24.29 -1.55
C LYS A 149 7.96 -24.71 -2.48
N ILE A 150 8.22 -24.65 -3.78
CA ILE A 150 7.31 -25.21 -4.78
C ILE A 150 7.68 -26.70 -4.89
N GLY A 151 6.88 -27.55 -4.25
CA GLY A 151 7.13 -28.99 -4.12
C GLY A 151 7.45 -29.41 -2.67
N GLY A 152 6.78 -30.47 -2.21
CA GLY A 152 7.10 -31.14 -0.94
C GLY A 152 8.25 -32.15 -1.10
N ASP A 153 8.66 -32.78 0.00
CA ASP A 153 9.69 -33.83 -0.04
C ASP A 153 9.31 -34.92 -1.07
N GLY A 154 10.24 -35.22 -1.97
CA GLY A 154 10.07 -36.22 -3.03
C GLY A 154 9.33 -35.75 -4.30
N HIS A 155 8.96 -34.48 -4.41
CA HIS A 155 8.30 -33.95 -5.61
C HIS A 155 9.27 -33.16 -6.49
N ILE A 156 9.41 -33.58 -7.76
CA ILE A 156 10.06 -32.80 -8.81
C ILE A 156 8.98 -31.92 -9.42
N VAL A 157 9.08 -30.60 -9.25
CA VAL A 157 8.20 -29.64 -9.92
C VAL A 157 8.91 -29.14 -11.17
N GLU A 158 8.38 -29.54 -12.32
CA GLU A 158 8.78 -28.97 -13.61
C GLU A 158 8.05 -27.63 -13.80
N ILE A 159 8.82 -26.56 -13.95
CA ILE A 159 8.30 -25.23 -14.29
C ILE A 159 8.51 -25.08 -15.79
N ASP A 160 7.44 -25.24 -16.57
CA ASP A 160 7.49 -24.99 -18.01
C ASP A 160 7.44 -23.48 -18.27
N GLU A 161 8.61 -22.89 -18.54
CA GLU A 161 8.68 -21.50 -18.98
C GLU A 161 8.28 -21.42 -20.46
N THR A 162 7.04 -21.05 -20.74
CA THR A 162 6.65 -20.70 -22.11
C THR A 162 7.34 -19.41 -22.53
N SER A 163 8.45 -19.52 -23.25
CA SER A 163 9.16 -18.38 -23.83
C SER A 163 8.34 -17.80 -24.99
N LEU A 164 7.56 -16.75 -24.72
CA LEU A 164 6.90 -15.94 -25.74
C LEU A 164 7.85 -14.85 -26.24
N ALA A 165 8.98 -15.24 -26.82
CA ALA A 165 9.77 -14.34 -27.63
C ALA A 165 9.14 -14.23 -29.03
N LYS A 166 8.93 -12.99 -29.50
CA LYS A 166 8.65 -12.69 -30.91
C LYS A 166 9.93 -12.25 -31.60
#